data_AF-A0A179IAC2-F1
#
_entry.id   AF-A0A179IAC2-F1
#
_cell.length_a   1.000
_cell.length_b   1.000
_cell.length_c   1.000
_cell.angle_alpha   90.00
_cell.angle_beta   90.00
_cell.angle_gamma   90.00
#
_symmetry.space_group_name_H-M   'P 1'
#
loop_
_entity.id
_entity.type
_entity.pdbx_description
1 polymer ?
#
loop_
_entity_poly.entity_id
_entity_poly.type
_entity_poly.pdbx_seq_one_letter_code
_entity_poly.pdbx_strand_id
1 'polypeptide(L)'
;MDYEALDGAILAVLPKNCEVLSVAQHGSTNIIEREELVGMAEAEYEGQKAIASVIPDNAVVPVAWGYFSNTKAKAWFMAEFSNLRARAPPLEQFLPIVKQLHQKSVSPTGKFGFHVTPFYGPPPMVVDWTDNWEKFWVREFRSGLNYVETMRGHDAQLLEIADLFIEKVAARLLRPLQTGGRNIKPSLCHGDLWDGNIQFNVDTQQPVIFDPCSFYGHHEMDFQCMKSPRYIIGQNFIDLYKVKVGASEPSEDFEDRIALYAMAKDAMKLLLEKYPDGVASFKGSLEPTIAILDEASTCDGASDDSGVDISALAQESESRSDRADRTVAGPAPKPADSAANKVLEAPPEERRLARSPVIEDVALKATRAFDLEPSRLDEDITGPDSEHHASALASPARESGSSEAASTNSSILYRAFSYLLSKLKI
;
A
#
# COMPACT_ATOMS: atom_id res chain seq x y z
N MET A 1 -1.99 -14.19 27.95
CA MET A 1 -2.95 -13.12 28.26
C MET A 1 -4.28 -13.78 28.50
N ASP A 2 -4.83 -13.57 29.69
CA ASP A 2 -6.14 -14.11 30.05
C ASP A 2 -7.20 -13.22 29.41
N TYR A 3 -7.69 -13.62 28.22
CA TYR A 3 -8.66 -12.86 27.43
C TYR A 3 -10.11 -13.01 27.96
N GLU A 4 -10.30 -13.53 29.18
CA GLU A 4 -11.60 -13.87 29.77
C GLU A 4 -12.54 -12.69 30.05
N ALA A 5 -12.13 -11.45 29.78
CA ALA A 5 -13.06 -10.34 29.63
C ALA A 5 -12.72 -9.56 28.37
N LEU A 6 -13.38 -9.87 27.25
CA LEU A 6 -13.48 -8.91 26.15
C LEU A 6 -14.01 -7.60 26.76
N ASP A 7 -13.28 -6.50 26.55
CA ASP A 7 -13.63 -5.19 27.12
C ASP A 7 -15.08 -4.81 26.77
N GLY A 8 -15.79 -4.18 27.71
CA GLY A 8 -17.20 -3.83 27.53
C GLY A 8 -17.47 -2.95 26.30
N ALA A 9 -16.49 -2.16 25.85
CA ALA A 9 -16.59 -1.37 24.63
C ALA A 9 -16.60 -2.26 23.36
N ILE A 10 -15.85 -3.36 23.36
CA ILE A 10 -15.83 -4.34 22.27
C ILE A 10 -17.17 -5.11 22.24
N LEU A 11 -17.65 -5.55 23.40
CA LEU A 11 -18.92 -6.26 23.50
C LEU A 11 -20.11 -5.40 23.07
N ALA A 12 -20.08 -4.09 23.36
CA ALA A 12 -21.15 -3.16 23.04
C ALA A 12 -21.37 -2.94 21.54
N VAL A 13 -20.37 -3.21 20.69
CA VAL A 13 -20.46 -3.06 19.24
C VAL A 13 -20.79 -4.35 18.50
N LEU A 14 -20.82 -5.49 19.19
CA LEU A 14 -21.22 -6.75 18.58
C LEU A 14 -22.67 -6.66 18.07
N PRO A 15 -22.97 -7.17 16.85
CA PRO A 15 -24.34 -7.27 16.39
C PRO A 15 -25.21 -8.00 17.41
N LYS A 16 -26.46 -7.57 17.59
CA LYS A 16 -27.38 -8.06 18.66
C LYS A 16 -27.59 -9.57 18.70
N ASN A 17 -27.24 -10.29 17.63
CA ASN A 17 -27.40 -11.73 17.50
C ASN A 17 -26.06 -12.50 17.51
N CYS A 18 -24.96 -11.85 17.88
CA CYS A 18 -23.65 -12.46 17.99
C CYS A 18 -23.38 -12.94 19.41
N GLU A 19 -22.76 -14.12 19.54
CA GLU A 19 -22.22 -14.65 20.78
C GLU A 19 -20.70 -14.86 20.62
N VAL A 20 -19.93 -14.60 21.67
CA VAL A 20 -18.49 -14.85 21.67
C VAL A 20 -18.25 -16.35 21.86
N LEU A 21 -17.90 -17.05 20.77
CA LEU A 21 -17.67 -18.49 20.79
C LEU A 21 -16.28 -18.88 21.31
N SER A 22 -15.26 -18.07 21.01
CA SER A 22 -13.88 -18.30 21.43
C SER A 22 -13.06 -17.02 21.29
N VAL A 23 -12.03 -16.84 22.12
CA VAL A 23 -11.00 -15.81 21.91
C VAL A 23 -9.71 -16.49 21.51
N ALA A 24 -9.16 -16.10 20.36
CA ALA A 24 -7.94 -16.67 19.80
C ALA A 24 -7.04 -15.55 19.25
N GLN A 25 -5.74 -15.83 19.16
CA GLN A 25 -4.71 -14.88 18.73
C GLN A 25 -4.83 -14.46 17.25
N HIS A 26 -5.68 -15.12 16.46
CA HIS A 26 -5.89 -14.88 15.02
C HIS A 26 -7.40 -14.75 14.71
N GLY A 27 -8.09 -13.91 15.49
CA GLY A 27 -9.53 -13.70 15.39
C GLY A 27 -9.90 -12.45 14.59
N SER A 28 -11.21 -12.18 14.53
CA SER A 28 -11.81 -10.99 13.89
C SER A 28 -11.49 -9.64 14.56
N THR A 29 -10.70 -9.62 15.64
CA THR A 29 -10.44 -8.42 16.43
C THR A 29 -8.96 -8.27 16.71
N ASN A 30 -8.39 -7.16 16.24
CA ASN A 30 -7.01 -6.75 16.45
C ASN A 30 -6.96 -5.82 17.66
N ILE A 31 -6.02 -6.06 18.59
CA ILE A 31 -5.81 -5.23 19.79
C ILE A 31 -4.49 -4.49 19.67
N ILE A 32 -4.53 -3.17 19.84
CA ILE A 32 -3.37 -2.28 19.87
C ILE A 32 -3.11 -1.85 21.31
N GLU A 33 -1.97 -2.27 21.85
CA GLU A 33 -1.62 -2.04 23.27
C GLU A 33 -0.61 -0.92 23.51
N ARG A 34 -0.10 -0.30 22.43
CA ARG A 34 0.86 0.81 22.48
C ARG A 34 0.13 2.13 22.26
N GLU A 35 0.22 3.03 23.24
CA GLU A 35 -0.49 4.32 23.25
C GLU A 35 -0.16 5.16 22.00
N GLU A 36 1.10 5.15 21.58
CA GLU A 36 1.58 5.87 20.41
C GLU A 36 1.06 5.30 19.07
N LEU A 37 0.50 4.08 19.09
CA LEU A 37 0.00 3.37 17.91
C LEU A 37 -1.52 3.21 17.88
N VAL A 38 -2.25 3.70 18.88
CA VAL A 38 -3.71 3.48 18.96
C VAL A 38 -4.48 4.01 17.74
N GLY A 39 -3.93 4.99 17.02
CA GLY A 39 -4.47 5.48 15.76
C GLY A 39 -4.52 4.44 14.64
N MET A 40 -3.74 3.35 14.74
CA MET A 40 -3.76 2.23 13.78
C MET A 40 -5.15 1.61 13.66
N ALA A 41 -5.91 1.54 14.77
CA ALA A 41 -7.24 0.95 14.75
C ALA A 41 -8.23 1.75 13.89
N GLU A 42 -8.19 3.09 14.00
CA GLU A 42 -8.98 3.99 13.16
C GLU A 42 -8.52 3.93 11.69
N ALA A 43 -7.21 3.96 11.48
CA ALA A 43 -6.59 3.91 10.16
C ALA A 43 -6.97 2.64 9.39
N GLU A 44 -6.86 1.47 10.02
CA GLU A 44 -7.20 0.18 9.43
C GLU A 44 -8.71 0.12 9.11
N TYR A 45 -9.55 0.59 10.04
CA TYR A 45 -11.00 0.67 9.80
C TYR A 45 -11.36 1.55 8.61
N GLU A 46 -10.90 2.81 8.59
CA GLU A 46 -11.25 3.75 7.53
C GLU A 46 -10.63 3.38 6.19
N GLY A 47 -9.42 2.81 6.19
CA GLY A 47 -8.77 2.28 4.98
C GLY A 47 -9.53 1.10 4.40
N GLN A 48 -9.82 0.09 5.22
CA GLN A 48 -10.55 -1.09 4.80
C GLN A 48 -11.97 -0.73 4.32
N LYS A 49 -12.62 0.24 4.97
CA LYS A 49 -13.94 0.75 4.61
C LYS A 49 -13.92 1.46 3.26
N ALA A 50 -12.89 2.27 3.00
CA ALA A 50 -12.70 2.92 1.71
C ALA A 50 -12.52 1.89 0.59
N ILE A 51 -11.70 0.86 0.80
CA ILE A 51 -11.49 -0.22 -0.18
C ILE A 51 -12.79 -1.01 -0.43
N ALA A 52 -13.46 -1.46 0.63
CA ALA A 52 -14.70 -2.23 0.54
C ALA A 52 -15.83 -1.46 -0.17
N SER A 53 -15.82 -0.12 -0.11
CA SER A 53 -16.78 0.70 -0.87
C SER A 53 -16.60 0.62 -2.40
N VAL A 54 -15.41 0.24 -2.88
CA VAL A 54 -15.06 0.16 -4.31
C VAL A 54 -15.06 -1.28 -4.83
N ILE A 55 -14.59 -2.22 -4.00
CA ILE A 55 -14.44 -3.65 -4.31
C ILE A 55 -15.00 -4.53 -3.17
N PRO A 56 -16.31 -4.48 -2.89
CA PRO A 56 -16.91 -5.12 -1.71
C PRO A 56 -16.70 -6.64 -1.66
N ASP A 57 -16.61 -7.31 -2.80
CA ASP A 57 -16.44 -8.77 -2.87
C ASP A 57 -14.98 -9.22 -2.72
N ASN A 58 -14.02 -8.30 -2.72
CA ASN A 58 -12.58 -8.57 -2.74
C ASN A 58 -11.83 -7.87 -1.59
N ALA A 59 -12.55 -7.45 -0.55
CA ALA A 59 -12.01 -6.78 0.61
C ALA A 59 -12.63 -7.38 1.88
N VAL A 60 -11.85 -7.51 2.94
CA VAL A 60 -12.39 -7.78 4.27
C VAL A 60 -13.34 -6.65 4.67
N VAL A 61 -14.48 -6.96 5.29
CA VAL A 61 -15.47 -5.95 5.68
C VAL A 61 -15.17 -5.47 7.10
N PRO A 62 -14.85 -4.18 7.31
CA PRO A 62 -14.62 -3.65 8.65
C PRO A 62 -15.96 -3.44 9.36
N VAL A 63 -16.02 -3.82 10.64
CA VAL A 63 -17.22 -3.74 11.47
C VAL A 63 -17.19 -2.49 12.34
N ALA A 64 -16.12 -2.33 13.13
CA ALA A 64 -15.98 -1.23 14.07
C ALA A 64 -14.53 -1.07 14.52
N TRP A 65 -14.24 0.06 15.15
CA TRP A 65 -13.01 0.28 15.92
C TRP A 65 -13.34 1.13 17.15
N GLY A 66 -12.44 1.15 18.13
CA GLY A 66 -12.57 2.04 19.27
C GLY A 66 -11.46 1.88 20.29
N TYR A 67 -11.62 2.57 21.42
CA TYR A 67 -10.75 2.45 22.58
C TYR A 67 -11.34 1.46 23.58
N PHE A 68 -10.49 1.00 24.50
CA PHE A 68 -10.96 0.24 25.66
C PHE A 68 -11.77 1.14 26.59
N SER A 69 -12.78 0.57 27.26
CA SER A 69 -13.73 1.29 28.13
C SER A 69 -13.06 2.15 29.20
N ASN A 70 -11.92 1.70 29.73
CA ASN A 70 -11.22 2.34 30.83
C ASN A 70 -9.94 3.09 30.41
N THR A 71 -9.54 3.06 29.13
CA THR A 71 -8.29 3.71 28.69
C THR A 71 -8.28 4.02 27.20
N LYS A 72 -7.69 5.16 26.83
CA LYS A 72 -7.37 5.52 25.44
C LYS A 72 -5.97 5.07 25.00
N ALA A 73 -5.16 4.52 25.90
CA ALA A 73 -3.84 3.97 25.59
C ALA A 73 -3.91 2.59 24.92
N LYS A 74 -5.11 2.01 24.82
CA LYS A 74 -5.37 0.78 24.07
C LYS A 74 -6.54 0.98 23.12
N ALA A 75 -6.42 0.47 21.91
CA ALA A 75 -7.47 0.50 20.90
C ALA A 75 -7.70 -0.90 20.31
N TRP A 76 -8.81 -1.05 19.62
CA TRP A 76 -9.20 -2.28 18.96
C TRP A 76 -9.84 -1.97 17.61
N PHE A 77 -9.64 -2.88 16.66
CA PHE A 77 -10.28 -2.90 15.35
C PHE A 77 -10.97 -4.25 15.16
N MET A 78 -12.16 -4.26 14.56
CA MET A 78 -12.95 -5.45 14.31
C MET A 78 -13.40 -5.51 12.86
N ALA A 79 -13.33 -6.71 12.27
CA ALA A 79 -13.78 -7.00 10.93
C ALA A 79 -14.51 -8.36 10.84
N GLU A 80 -15.26 -8.56 9.76
CA GLU A 80 -15.86 -9.85 9.45
C GLU A 80 -14.78 -10.90 9.25
N PHE A 81 -14.96 -12.08 9.86
CA PHE A 81 -14.06 -13.19 9.65
C PHE A 81 -14.14 -13.67 8.20
N SER A 82 -13.01 -13.65 7.50
CA SER A 82 -12.87 -14.24 6.17
C SER A 82 -12.06 -15.53 6.26
N ASN A 83 -12.57 -16.62 5.67
CA ASN A 83 -11.86 -17.89 5.60
C ASN A 83 -10.77 -17.80 4.52
N LEU A 84 -9.63 -17.23 4.86
CA LEU A 84 -8.54 -16.95 3.93
C LEU A 84 -7.50 -18.07 3.94
N ARG A 85 -6.99 -18.39 2.76
CA ARG A 85 -5.85 -19.29 2.58
C ARG A 85 -4.67 -18.52 2.02
N ALA A 86 -3.54 -18.63 2.69
CA ALA A 86 -2.26 -18.10 2.21
C ALA A 86 -1.86 -18.79 0.89
N ARG A 87 -2.15 -18.10 -0.22
CA ARG A 87 -1.86 -18.54 -1.58
C ARG A 87 -1.92 -17.31 -2.50
N ALA A 88 -0.90 -17.13 -3.32
CA ALA A 88 -0.93 -16.11 -4.36
C ALA A 88 -2.09 -16.38 -5.35
N PRO A 89 -2.94 -15.38 -5.63
CA PRO A 89 -4.03 -15.53 -6.59
C PRO A 89 -3.50 -15.63 -8.03
N PRO A 90 -4.25 -16.29 -8.94
CA PRO A 90 -3.97 -16.19 -10.37
C PRO A 90 -4.04 -14.73 -10.83
N LEU A 91 -3.07 -14.28 -11.64
CA LEU A 91 -2.95 -12.87 -12.02
C LEU A 91 -4.17 -12.37 -12.82
N GLU A 92 -4.80 -13.26 -13.60
CA GLU A 92 -6.03 -12.95 -14.35
C GLU A 92 -7.24 -12.67 -13.45
N GLN A 93 -7.25 -13.19 -12.22
CA GLN A 93 -8.29 -12.90 -11.22
C GLN A 93 -7.92 -11.67 -10.39
N PHE A 94 -6.64 -11.46 -10.12
CA PHE A 94 -6.18 -10.34 -9.30
C PHE A 94 -6.17 -9.00 -10.04
N LEU A 95 -5.78 -9.00 -11.31
CA LEU A 95 -5.70 -7.78 -12.13
C LEU A 95 -7.02 -6.99 -12.18
N PRO A 96 -8.20 -7.60 -12.46
CA PRO A 96 -9.46 -6.89 -12.46
C PRO A 96 -9.76 -6.16 -11.14
N ILE A 97 -9.37 -6.74 -10.00
CA ILE A 97 -9.62 -6.18 -8.66
C ILE A 97 -8.81 -4.91 -8.45
N VAL A 98 -7.49 -4.98 -8.66
CA VAL A 98 -6.59 -3.82 -8.51
C VAL A 98 -6.94 -2.74 -9.53
N LYS A 99 -7.23 -3.13 -10.78
CA LYS A 99 -7.71 -2.19 -11.81
C LYS A 99 -9.00 -1.49 -11.37
N GLN A 100 -9.97 -2.24 -10.82
CA GLN A 100 -11.23 -1.67 -10.35
C GLN A 100 -10.99 -0.69 -9.19
N LEU A 101 -10.19 -1.07 -8.19
CA LEU A 101 -9.82 -0.21 -7.07
C LEU A 101 -9.23 1.13 -7.58
N HIS A 102 -8.23 1.05 -8.45
CA HIS A 102 -7.56 2.24 -8.99
C HIS A 102 -8.47 3.08 -9.90
N GLN A 103 -9.25 2.46 -10.78
CA GLN A 103 -10.03 3.19 -11.79
C GLN A 103 -11.38 3.70 -11.28
N LYS A 104 -12.05 2.97 -10.38
CA LYS A 104 -13.40 3.29 -9.89
C LYS A 104 -13.45 4.09 -8.60
N SER A 105 -12.38 4.08 -7.80
CA SER A 105 -12.29 4.96 -6.63
C SER A 105 -12.40 6.44 -7.01
N VAL A 106 -12.94 7.27 -6.12
CA VAL A 106 -13.03 8.72 -6.30
C VAL A 106 -12.53 9.38 -5.02
N SER A 107 -11.54 10.26 -5.12
CA SER A 107 -11.09 11.06 -3.99
C SER A 107 -12.21 12.01 -3.55
N PRO A 108 -12.58 12.03 -2.26
CA PRO A 108 -13.67 12.87 -1.76
C PRO A 108 -13.38 14.37 -1.90
N THR A 109 -12.11 14.75 -2.03
CA THR A 109 -11.66 16.15 -2.20
C THR A 109 -11.19 16.45 -3.63
N GLY A 110 -11.10 15.43 -4.49
CA GLY A 110 -10.41 15.52 -5.78
C GLY A 110 -8.89 15.69 -5.68
N LYS A 111 -8.30 15.62 -4.47
CA LYS A 111 -6.87 15.78 -4.18
C LYS A 111 -6.22 14.46 -3.74
N PHE A 112 -4.89 14.43 -3.67
CA PHE A 112 -4.13 13.36 -3.02
C PHE A 112 -4.16 13.52 -1.51
N GLY A 113 -4.29 12.44 -0.77
CA GLY A 113 -4.36 12.44 0.70
C GLY A 113 -5.36 11.46 1.27
N PHE A 114 -5.57 11.55 2.58
CA PHE A 114 -6.58 10.76 3.30
C PHE A 114 -7.13 11.56 4.49
N HIS A 115 -8.32 11.21 4.98
CA HIS A 115 -9.00 11.94 6.05
C HIS A 115 -8.53 11.56 7.46
N VAL A 116 -7.91 10.39 7.60
CA VAL A 116 -7.25 9.94 8.84
C VAL A 116 -5.79 9.62 8.55
N THR A 117 -4.95 9.58 9.57
CA THR A 117 -3.52 9.23 9.47
C THR A 117 -3.34 7.73 9.32
N PRO A 118 -2.89 7.21 8.17
CA PRO A 118 -2.57 5.81 8.00
C PRO A 118 -1.23 5.47 8.65
N PHE A 119 -0.98 4.18 8.83
CA PHE A 119 0.23 3.65 9.46
C PHE A 119 0.83 2.57 8.57
N TYR A 120 2.07 2.76 8.12
CA TYR A 120 2.80 1.76 7.34
C TYR A 120 3.72 0.96 8.26
N GLY A 121 3.13 0.06 9.03
CA GLY A 121 3.74 -0.45 10.27
C GLY A 121 3.78 0.65 11.35
N PRO A 122 4.76 0.66 12.27
CA PRO A 122 4.81 1.63 13.36
C PRO A 122 4.77 3.12 13.00
N PRO A 123 5.41 3.61 11.92
CA PRO A 123 5.41 5.05 11.65
C PRO A 123 4.06 5.54 11.11
N PRO A 124 3.52 6.64 11.66
CA PRO A 124 2.39 7.34 11.04
C PRO A 124 2.82 8.00 9.73
N MET A 125 1.94 7.98 8.74
CA MET A 125 2.15 8.60 7.43
C MET A 125 1.65 10.05 7.41
N VAL A 126 2.30 10.92 6.63
CA VAL A 126 1.96 12.34 6.46
C VAL A 126 1.19 12.56 5.16
N VAL A 127 -0.13 12.34 5.26
CA VAL A 127 -1.03 12.27 4.10
C VAL A 127 -1.97 13.46 3.93
N ASP A 128 -1.62 14.65 4.45
CA ASP A 128 -2.49 15.83 4.32
C ASP A 128 -2.83 16.14 2.85
N TRP A 129 -4.04 16.64 2.62
CA TRP A 129 -4.55 16.87 1.26
C TRP A 129 -3.71 17.85 0.45
N THR A 130 -3.39 17.48 -0.79
CA THR A 130 -2.66 18.31 -1.76
C THR A 130 -3.03 17.91 -3.18
N ASP A 131 -3.08 18.87 -4.11
CA ASP A 131 -3.28 18.62 -5.54
C ASP A 131 -1.97 18.30 -6.28
N ASN A 132 -0.83 18.39 -5.61
CA ASN A 132 0.49 18.13 -6.16
C ASN A 132 1.08 16.83 -5.58
N TRP A 133 1.25 15.83 -6.44
CA TRP A 133 1.78 14.51 -6.11
C TRP A 133 3.27 14.50 -5.78
N GLU A 134 4.08 15.32 -6.45
CA GLU A 134 5.50 15.49 -6.10
C GLU A 134 5.62 16.02 -4.67
N LYS A 135 4.85 17.06 -4.32
CA LYS A 135 4.79 17.63 -2.96
C LYS A 135 4.31 16.60 -1.94
N PHE A 136 3.27 15.82 -2.28
CA PHE A 136 2.78 14.74 -1.43
C PHE A 136 3.88 13.72 -1.13
N TRP A 137 4.49 13.16 -2.17
CA TRP A 137 5.46 12.08 -2.05
C TRP A 137 6.73 12.54 -1.33
N VAL A 138 7.25 13.73 -1.65
CA VAL A 138 8.45 14.27 -1.00
C VAL A 138 8.21 14.52 0.50
N ARG A 139 7.04 15.02 0.88
CA ARG A 139 6.68 15.22 2.29
C ARG A 139 6.68 13.91 3.06
N GLU A 140 6.04 12.88 2.49
CA GLU A 140 5.99 11.55 3.13
C GLU A 140 7.39 10.91 3.20
N PHE A 141 8.17 11.01 2.12
CA PHE A 141 9.54 10.52 2.08
C PHE A 141 10.41 11.14 3.18
N ARG A 142 10.34 12.47 3.36
CA ARG A 142 11.05 13.16 4.45
C ARG A 142 10.58 12.72 5.83
N SER A 143 9.28 12.47 6.01
CA SER A 143 8.76 11.92 7.26
C SER A 143 9.38 10.56 7.58
N GLY A 144 9.49 9.68 6.58
CA GLY A 144 10.16 8.38 6.72
C GLY A 144 11.63 8.49 7.12
N LEU A 145 12.37 9.45 6.54
CA LEU A 145 13.75 9.73 6.93
C LEU A 145 13.85 10.21 8.38
N ASN A 146 13.02 11.17 8.76
CA ASN A 146 12.97 11.69 10.13
C ASN A 146 12.68 10.56 11.14
N TYR A 147 11.71 9.70 10.85
CA TYR A 147 11.38 8.55 11.68
C TYR A 147 12.60 7.64 11.87
N VAL A 148 13.36 7.40 10.81
CA VAL A 148 14.55 6.56 10.87
C VAL A 148 15.65 7.20 11.70
N GLU A 149 15.85 8.52 11.60
CA GLU A 149 16.78 9.24 12.47
C GLU A 149 16.37 9.11 13.95
N THR A 150 15.07 9.15 14.27
CA THR A 150 14.62 8.93 15.67
C THR A 150 14.97 7.54 16.19
N MET A 151 15.01 6.54 15.31
CA MET A 151 15.26 5.14 15.68
C MET A 151 16.75 4.78 15.68
N ARG A 152 17.56 5.46 14.87
CA ARG A 152 18.94 5.04 14.53
C ARG A 152 20.00 6.09 14.85
N GLY A 153 19.58 7.31 15.15
CA GLY A 153 20.44 8.47 15.24
C GLY A 153 20.62 9.18 13.90
N HIS A 154 21.18 10.39 13.99
CA HIS A 154 21.41 11.27 12.85
C HIS A 154 22.46 10.71 11.88
N ASP A 155 22.17 10.77 10.59
CA ASP A 155 23.08 10.37 9.50
C ASP A 155 23.12 11.48 8.43
N ALA A 156 24.08 12.40 8.57
CA ALA A 156 24.24 13.54 7.67
C ALA A 156 24.48 13.12 6.20
N GLN A 157 25.17 11.99 5.98
CA GLN A 157 25.46 11.51 4.63
C GLN A 157 24.18 10.97 3.97
N LEU A 158 23.36 10.25 4.72
CA LEU A 158 22.05 9.79 4.24
C LEU A 158 21.15 10.97 3.86
N LEU A 159 21.10 12.02 4.69
CA LEU A 159 20.29 13.21 4.42
C LEU A 159 20.77 13.97 3.18
N GLU A 160 22.08 14.13 3.00
CA GLU A 160 22.64 14.76 1.80
C GLU A 160 22.29 13.98 0.52
N ILE A 161 22.40 12.65 0.56
CA ILE A 161 22.01 11.78 -0.56
C ILE A 161 20.50 11.89 -0.82
N ALA A 162 19.69 11.94 0.24
CA ALA A 162 18.24 12.08 0.14
C ALA A 162 17.85 13.41 -0.49
N ASP A 163 18.48 14.52 -0.11
CA ASP A 163 18.21 15.83 -0.68
C ASP A 163 18.56 15.87 -2.18
N LEU A 164 19.73 15.34 -2.57
CA LEU A 164 20.10 15.20 -3.98
C LEU A 164 19.13 14.30 -4.75
N PHE A 165 18.67 13.21 -4.14
CA PHE A 165 17.70 12.30 -4.73
C PHE A 165 16.35 12.98 -4.95
N ILE A 166 15.87 13.75 -3.98
CA ILE A 166 14.64 14.54 -4.10
C ILE A 166 14.77 15.57 -5.23
N GLU A 167 15.83 16.37 -5.21
CA GLU A 167 16.05 17.47 -6.17
C GLU A 167 16.19 16.97 -7.61
N LYS A 168 16.91 15.86 -7.81
CA LYS A 168 17.21 15.35 -9.16
C LYS A 168 16.21 14.31 -9.62
N VAL A 169 16.07 13.22 -8.86
CA VAL A 169 15.35 12.01 -9.29
C VAL A 169 13.85 12.16 -9.07
N ALA A 170 13.42 12.45 -7.85
CA ALA A 170 11.98 12.57 -7.54
C ALA A 170 11.34 13.66 -8.39
N ALA A 171 11.98 14.83 -8.48
CA ALA A 171 11.53 15.90 -9.35
C ALA A 171 11.47 15.49 -10.83
N ARG A 172 12.49 14.78 -11.35
CA ARG A 172 12.51 14.32 -12.74
C ARG A 172 11.42 13.29 -13.04
N LEU A 173 11.11 12.39 -12.12
CA LEU A 173 10.17 11.29 -12.34
C LEU A 173 8.72 11.65 -12.00
N LEU A 174 8.49 12.54 -11.03
CA LEU A 174 7.14 12.86 -10.53
C LEU A 174 6.57 14.13 -11.15
N ARG A 175 7.38 15.18 -11.34
CA ARG A 175 6.89 16.46 -11.91
C ARG A 175 6.21 16.28 -13.26
N PRO A 176 6.76 15.50 -14.21
CA PRO A 176 6.12 15.27 -15.50
C PRO A 176 4.70 14.70 -15.43
N LEU A 177 4.31 14.02 -14.34
CA LEU A 177 2.96 13.47 -14.20
C LEU A 177 1.86 14.55 -14.19
N GLN A 178 2.22 15.78 -13.81
CA GLN A 178 1.28 16.90 -13.65
C GLN A 178 1.72 18.19 -14.39
N THR A 179 2.61 18.06 -15.39
CA THR A 179 3.04 19.17 -16.25
C THR A 179 2.89 18.87 -17.73
N GLY A 180 2.92 19.90 -18.57
CA GLY A 180 2.83 19.78 -20.02
C GLY A 180 1.45 19.28 -20.46
N GLY A 181 0.39 19.70 -19.75
CA GLY A 181 -0.99 19.29 -20.00
C GLY A 181 -1.35 17.91 -19.44
N ARG A 182 -0.42 17.23 -18.77
CA ARG A 182 -0.68 15.93 -18.11
C ARG A 182 -1.26 16.14 -16.73
N ASN A 183 -2.12 15.23 -16.33
CA ASN A 183 -2.60 15.16 -14.96
C ASN A 183 -2.81 13.68 -14.60
N ILE A 184 -2.62 13.36 -13.32
CA ILE A 184 -2.90 12.04 -12.78
C ILE A 184 -4.11 12.10 -11.85
N LYS A 185 -4.90 11.03 -11.87
CA LYS A 185 -6.04 10.85 -10.98
C LYS A 185 -5.54 10.46 -9.58
N PRO A 186 -6.02 11.11 -8.50
CA PRO A 186 -5.93 10.56 -7.14
C PRO A 186 -6.78 9.29 -7.04
N SER A 187 -6.11 8.15 -7.08
CA SER A 187 -6.72 6.83 -6.99
C SER A 187 -6.56 6.29 -5.57
N LEU A 188 -7.56 5.60 -5.05
CA LEU A 188 -7.41 4.90 -3.78
C LEU A 188 -6.35 3.80 -3.94
N CYS A 189 -5.26 3.94 -3.20
CA CYS A 189 -4.19 2.95 -3.11
C CYS A 189 -4.43 2.06 -1.88
N HIS A 190 -4.04 0.79 -1.97
CA HIS A 190 -3.96 -0.08 -0.81
C HIS A 190 -2.83 0.35 0.13
N GLY A 191 -1.69 0.80 -0.41
CA GLY A 191 -0.54 1.31 0.34
C GLY A 191 0.43 0.23 0.84
N ASP A 192 -0.05 -0.99 1.10
CA ASP A 192 0.79 -2.15 1.46
C ASP A 192 0.42 -3.43 0.67
N LEU A 193 0.45 -3.36 -0.65
CA LEU A 193 -0.06 -4.44 -1.53
C LEU A 193 1.02 -5.49 -1.83
N TRP A 194 1.11 -6.52 -0.98
CA TRP A 194 2.05 -7.66 -1.13
C TRP A 194 1.38 -9.00 -0.77
N ASP A 195 2.06 -10.12 -1.03
CA ASP A 195 1.44 -11.46 -0.92
C ASP A 195 0.87 -11.78 0.48
N GLY A 196 1.38 -11.15 1.54
CA GLY A 196 0.87 -11.32 2.91
C GLY A 196 -0.53 -10.75 3.08
N ASN A 197 -0.82 -9.65 2.38
CA ASN A 197 -2.06 -8.87 2.42
C ASN A 197 -2.99 -9.20 1.23
N ILE A 198 -2.64 -10.23 0.45
CA ILE A 198 -3.41 -10.71 -0.69
C ILE A 198 -3.59 -12.20 -0.51
N GLN A 199 -4.80 -12.61 -0.13
CA GLN A 199 -5.11 -14.01 0.11
C GLN A 199 -6.31 -14.47 -0.69
N PHE A 200 -6.48 -15.79 -0.76
CA PHE A 200 -7.59 -16.39 -1.48
C PHE A 200 -8.69 -16.79 -0.50
N ASN A 201 -9.88 -16.24 -0.66
CA ASN A 201 -11.03 -16.63 0.15
C ASN A 201 -11.51 -18.02 -0.28
N VAL A 202 -11.55 -18.95 0.67
CA VAL A 202 -11.88 -20.36 0.44
C VAL A 202 -13.35 -20.54 0.07
N ASP A 203 -14.23 -19.70 0.59
CA ASP A 203 -15.67 -19.85 0.40
C ASP A 203 -16.10 -19.24 -0.95
N THR A 204 -15.57 -18.06 -1.30
CA THR A 204 -15.92 -17.36 -2.55
C THR A 204 -15.03 -17.74 -3.73
N GLN A 205 -13.88 -18.39 -3.45
CA GLN A 205 -12.84 -18.67 -4.44
C GLN A 205 -12.36 -17.42 -5.20
N GLN A 206 -12.27 -16.29 -4.49
CA GLN A 206 -11.79 -15.00 -5.04
C GLN A 206 -10.58 -14.47 -4.26
N PRO A 207 -9.70 -13.70 -4.91
CA PRO A 207 -8.68 -12.92 -4.20
C PRO A 207 -9.34 -11.86 -3.31
N VAL A 208 -8.81 -11.70 -2.11
CA VAL A 208 -9.22 -10.69 -1.13
C VAL A 208 -7.98 -9.94 -0.65
N ILE A 209 -8.12 -8.61 -0.50
CA ILE A 209 -7.09 -7.73 0.05
C ILE A 209 -7.52 -7.17 1.42
N PHE A 210 -6.55 -6.99 2.31
CA PHE A 210 -6.76 -6.59 3.70
C PHE A 210 -5.48 -5.97 4.29
N ASP A 211 -5.56 -5.44 5.50
CA ASP A 211 -4.49 -4.70 6.18
C ASP A 211 -3.93 -3.51 5.37
N PRO A 212 -4.78 -2.56 4.95
CA PRO A 212 -4.35 -1.46 4.10
C PRO A 212 -3.72 -0.30 4.89
N CYS A 213 -2.84 0.41 4.20
CA CYS A 213 -2.33 1.73 4.59
C CYS A 213 -2.90 2.76 3.61
N SER A 214 -4.22 2.83 3.51
CA SER A 214 -4.89 3.51 2.40
C SER A 214 -4.72 5.03 2.39
N PHE A 215 -4.59 5.56 1.18
CA PHE A 215 -4.69 6.98 0.86
C PHE A 215 -5.03 7.14 -0.63
N TYR A 216 -5.48 8.33 -1.04
CA TYR A 216 -5.63 8.66 -2.45
C TYR A 216 -4.30 9.15 -3.01
N GLY A 217 -3.72 8.40 -3.93
CA GLY A 217 -2.39 8.62 -4.47
C GLY A 217 -2.27 8.36 -5.97
N HIS A 218 -1.03 8.37 -6.46
CA HIS A 218 -0.73 7.83 -7.77
C HIS A 218 -0.76 6.30 -7.73
N HIS A 219 -1.62 5.70 -8.56
CA HIS A 219 -1.90 4.26 -8.55
C HIS A 219 -0.68 3.35 -8.76
N GLU A 220 0.40 3.84 -9.39
CA GLU A 220 1.63 3.04 -9.54
C GLU A 220 2.39 2.84 -8.22
N MET A 221 2.06 3.59 -7.16
CA MET A 221 2.65 3.44 -5.83
C MET A 221 2.34 2.07 -5.21
N ASP A 222 1.18 1.48 -5.48
CA ASP A 222 0.81 0.15 -4.96
C ASP A 222 1.76 -0.97 -5.42
N PHE A 223 2.57 -0.73 -6.47
CA PHE A 223 3.55 -1.69 -6.96
C PHE A 223 4.88 -1.67 -6.20
N GLN A 224 5.06 -0.73 -5.25
CA GLN A 224 6.31 -0.57 -4.50
C GLN A 224 6.76 -1.86 -3.82
N CYS A 225 5.82 -2.58 -3.19
CA CYS A 225 6.13 -3.82 -2.49
C CYS A 225 6.50 -4.91 -3.51
N MET A 226 5.73 -5.02 -4.60
CA MET A 226 5.91 -6.05 -5.64
C MET A 226 7.24 -5.95 -6.40
N LYS A 227 7.99 -4.83 -6.29
CA LYS A 227 9.30 -4.71 -6.93
C LYS A 227 10.35 -5.63 -6.31
N SER A 228 10.21 -6.01 -5.04
CA SER A 228 11.16 -6.90 -4.40
C SER A 228 11.01 -8.34 -4.90
N PRO A 229 12.09 -9.03 -5.31
CA PRO A 229 12.03 -10.39 -5.88
C PRO A 229 11.58 -11.45 -4.88
N ARG A 230 11.49 -11.12 -3.59
CA ARG A 230 10.98 -12.01 -2.54
C ARG A 230 9.47 -12.24 -2.64
N TYR A 231 8.74 -11.37 -3.33
CA TYR A 231 7.28 -11.47 -3.44
C TYR A 231 6.88 -12.21 -4.70
N ILE A 232 5.86 -13.06 -4.56
CA ILE A 232 5.41 -14.03 -5.56
C ILE A 232 4.65 -13.33 -6.70
N ILE A 233 3.72 -12.42 -6.39
CA ILE A 233 2.97 -11.66 -7.41
C ILE A 233 3.93 -10.83 -8.26
N GLY A 234 4.81 -10.08 -7.58
CA GLY A 234 6.07 -9.57 -8.10
C GLY A 234 6.00 -8.80 -9.44
N GLN A 235 7.11 -8.83 -10.18
CA GLN A 235 7.25 -8.15 -11.48
C GLN A 235 6.26 -8.66 -12.54
N ASN A 236 5.86 -9.94 -12.50
CA ASN A 236 4.93 -10.50 -13.48
C ASN A 236 3.57 -9.78 -13.46
N PHE A 237 3.10 -9.37 -12.27
CA PHE A 237 1.88 -8.59 -12.16
C PHE A 237 2.06 -7.15 -12.64
N ILE A 238 3.19 -6.52 -12.32
CA ILE A 238 3.54 -5.17 -12.78
C ILE A 238 3.52 -5.11 -14.31
N ASP A 239 4.17 -6.06 -14.96
CA ASP A 239 4.22 -6.17 -16.42
C ASP A 239 2.83 -6.37 -17.01
N LEU A 240 2.03 -7.27 -16.42
CA LEU A 240 0.65 -7.51 -16.84
C LEU A 240 -0.22 -6.25 -16.69
N TYR A 241 -0.11 -5.55 -15.56
CA TYR A 241 -0.84 -4.32 -15.29
C TYR A 241 -0.48 -3.25 -16.32
N LYS A 242 0.81 -3.04 -16.59
CA LYS A 242 1.30 -2.11 -17.62
C LYS A 242 0.69 -2.42 -18.99
N VAL A 243 0.63 -3.69 -19.39
CA VAL A 243 0.07 -4.10 -20.69
C VAL A 243 -1.45 -3.93 -20.75
N LYS A 244 -2.17 -4.23 -19.67
CA LYS A 244 -3.64 -4.31 -19.68
C LYS A 244 -4.36 -3.04 -19.21
N VAL A 245 -3.68 -2.20 -18.43
CA VAL A 245 -4.21 -0.96 -17.86
C VAL A 245 -3.49 0.26 -18.43
N GLY A 246 -2.18 0.16 -18.64
CA GLY A 246 -1.33 1.24 -19.12
C GLY A 246 -0.46 1.84 -18.02
N ALA A 247 0.57 2.57 -18.45
CA ALA A 247 1.43 3.38 -17.59
C ALA A 247 0.97 4.84 -17.60
N SER A 248 1.19 5.58 -16.52
CA SER A 248 1.05 7.03 -16.53
C SER A 248 2.12 7.66 -17.44
N GLU A 249 1.76 8.74 -18.13
CA GLU A 249 2.71 9.46 -18.99
C GLU A 249 3.66 10.35 -18.17
N PRO A 250 4.98 10.41 -18.49
CA PRO A 250 5.68 9.68 -19.55
C PRO A 250 5.78 8.17 -19.27
N SER A 251 5.33 7.35 -20.22
CA SER A 251 5.27 5.89 -20.04
C SER A 251 6.65 5.22 -19.98
N GLU A 252 7.69 5.86 -20.50
CA GLU A 252 9.08 5.41 -20.40
C GLU A 252 9.62 5.43 -18.97
N ASP A 253 9.08 6.30 -18.11
CA ASP A 253 9.51 6.48 -16.72
C ASP A 253 8.80 5.49 -15.76
N PHE A 254 7.90 4.64 -16.25
CA PHE A 254 7.09 3.73 -15.44
C PHE A 254 7.90 2.85 -14.48
N GLU A 255 8.92 2.16 -15.00
CA GLU A 255 9.75 1.27 -14.18
C GLU A 255 10.58 2.04 -13.14
N ASP A 256 11.05 3.23 -13.51
CA ASP A 256 11.84 4.07 -12.62
C ASP A 256 10.97 4.70 -11.53
N ARG A 257 9.70 5.02 -11.82
CA ARG A 257 8.74 5.45 -10.81
C ARG A 257 8.43 4.34 -9.80
N ILE A 258 8.25 3.10 -10.25
CA ILE A 258 8.07 1.97 -9.32
C ILE A 258 9.34 1.77 -8.47
N ALA A 259 10.53 1.88 -9.07
CA ALA A 259 11.79 1.81 -8.34
C ALA A 259 11.94 2.96 -7.32
N LEU A 260 11.50 4.18 -7.69
CA LEU A 260 11.42 5.32 -6.79
C LEU A 260 10.48 5.04 -5.62
N TYR A 261 9.27 4.50 -5.85
CA TYR A 261 8.33 4.15 -4.78
C TYR A 261 8.81 2.99 -3.90
N ALA A 262 9.50 1.99 -4.47
CA ALA A 262 10.04 0.85 -3.73
C ALA A 262 11.21 1.22 -2.80
N MET A 263 11.83 2.39 -2.99
CA MET A 263 12.85 3.00 -2.12
C MET A 263 13.94 2.03 -1.62
N ALA A 264 14.41 1.14 -2.49
CA ALA A 264 15.60 0.35 -2.23
C ALA A 264 16.85 1.23 -2.39
N LYS A 265 17.77 1.22 -1.42
CA LYS A 265 19.01 2.04 -1.47
C LYS A 265 19.79 1.88 -2.77
N ASP A 266 19.90 0.65 -3.27
CA ASP A 266 20.59 0.39 -4.53
C ASP A 266 19.84 1.03 -5.71
N ALA A 267 18.51 1.09 -5.66
CA ALA A 267 17.71 1.83 -6.63
C ALA A 267 17.96 3.35 -6.53
N MET A 268 18.09 3.93 -5.33
CA MET A 268 18.40 5.36 -5.19
C MET A 268 19.72 5.74 -5.89
N LYS A 269 20.78 4.96 -5.65
CA LYS A 269 22.09 5.18 -6.28
C LYS A 269 22.03 5.03 -7.80
N LEU A 270 21.42 3.95 -8.30
CA LEU A 270 21.27 3.71 -9.73
C LEU A 270 20.44 4.80 -10.42
N LEU A 271 19.39 5.30 -9.76
CA LEU A 271 18.58 6.39 -10.31
C LEU A 271 19.34 7.72 -10.31
N LEU A 272 20.16 8.01 -9.30
CA LEU A 272 21.03 9.20 -9.30
C LEU A 272 22.05 9.14 -10.44
N GLU A 273 22.64 7.98 -10.71
CA GLU A 273 23.54 7.77 -11.84
C GLU A 273 22.82 7.90 -13.19
N LYS A 274 21.57 7.44 -13.26
CA LYS A 274 20.73 7.52 -14.48
C LYS A 274 20.26 8.94 -14.78
N TYR A 275 20.00 9.75 -13.75
CA TYR A 275 19.48 11.12 -13.87
C TYR A 275 20.43 12.16 -13.25
N PRO A 276 21.68 12.28 -13.74
CA PRO A 276 22.68 13.18 -13.14
C PRO A 276 22.28 14.66 -13.26
N ASP A 277 21.56 15.01 -14.33
CA ASP A 277 21.06 16.37 -14.61
C ASP A 277 19.61 16.58 -14.13
N GLY A 278 19.02 15.57 -13.48
CA GLY A 278 17.66 15.63 -12.92
C GLY A 278 16.63 16.16 -13.92
N VAL A 279 15.85 17.15 -13.51
CA VAL A 279 14.79 17.78 -14.31
C VAL A 279 15.29 18.37 -15.63
N ALA A 280 16.53 18.88 -15.67
CA ALA A 280 17.10 19.46 -16.90
C ALA A 280 17.26 18.42 -18.03
N SER A 281 17.32 17.13 -17.69
CA SER A 281 17.34 16.04 -18.68
C SER A 281 15.97 15.76 -19.32
N PHE A 282 14.86 16.29 -18.76
CA PHE A 282 13.52 16.04 -19.28
C PHE A 282 13.28 16.83 -20.58
N LYS A 283 12.81 16.14 -21.63
CA LYS A 283 12.62 16.73 -22.97
C LYS A 283 11.20 17.24 -23.25
N GLY A 284 10.27 17.10 -22.30
CA GLY A 284 8.88 17.55 -22.44
C GLY A 284 8.59 18.86 -21.73
N SER A 285 7.37 19.38 -21.89
CA SER A 285 6.95 20.60 -21.18
C SER A 285 6.81 20.36 -19.67
N LEU A 286 7.34 21.32 -18.90
CA LEU A 286 7.24 21.40 -17.44
C LEU A 286 6.29 22.50 -16.98
N GLU A 287 5.52 23.09 -17.90
CA GLU A 287 4.47 24.04 -17.54
C GLU A 287 3.42 23.35 -16.65
N PRO A 288 3.13 23.86 -15.45
CA PRO A 288 2.14 23.26 -14.56
C PRO A 288 0.78 23.11 -15.24
N THR A 289 0.19 21.91 -15.15
CA THR A 289 -1.14 21.66 -15.73
C THR A 289 -2.26 22.27 -14.88
N ILE A 290 -2.07 22.34 -13.57
CA ILE A 290 -2.96 23.04 -12.65
C ILE A 290 -2.29 24.38 -12.34
N ALA A 291 -2.97 25.49 -12.61
CA ALA A 291 -2.47 26.81 -12.23
C ALA A 291 -2.29 26.83 -10.71
N ILE A 292 -1.08 27.12 -10.25
CA ILE A 292 -0.77 27.32 -8.84
C ILE A 292 -1.70 28.45 -8.36
N LEU A 293 -2.67 28.12 -7.50
CA LEU A 293 -3.31 29.14 -6.68
C LEU A 293 -2.23 29.62 -5.71
N ASP A 294 -1.79 30.85 -5.91
CA ASP A 294 -0.72 31.52 -5.16
C ASP A 294 -0.89 31.30 -3.64
N GLU A 295 0.06 30.62 -3.01
CA GLU A 295 0.25 30.64 -1.55
C GLU A 295 0.91 31.98 -1.20
N ALA A 296 0.15 33.07 -1.28
CA ALA A 296 0.54 34.37 -0.76
C ALA A 296 -0.52 34.87 0.24
N SER A 297 -0.51 34.30 1.44
CA SER A 297 -1.01 34.97 2.65
C SER A 297 -0.29 34.41 3.87
N THR A 298 0.93 34.88 4.09
CA THR A 298 1.54 34.88 5.42
C THR A 298 0.95 36.04 6.21
N CYS A 299 0.40 35.70 7.38
CA CYS A 299 0.32 36.46 8.62
C CYS A 299 0.11 37.99 8.55
N ASP A 300 -1.03 38.44 9.08
CA ASP A 300 -1.04 39.56 10.02
C ASP A 300 -2.22 39.44 11.00
N GLY A 301 -1.90 39.59 12.29
CA GLY A 301 -2.73 40.32 13.26
C GLY A 301 -4.02 39.71 13.80
N ALA A 302 -3.97 39.35 15.07
CA ALA A 302 -5.05 39.00 15.98
C ALA A 302 -6.33 39.88 15.98
N SER A 303 -7.39 39.23 16.48
CA SER A 303 -8.46 39.68 17.40
C SER A 303 -9.89 39.90 16.87
N ASP A 304 -10.78 39.26 17.64
CA ASP A 304 -12.18 39.53 17.99
C ASP A 304 -13.36 39.22 17.05
N ASP A 305 -14.10 38.20 17.49
CA ASP A 305 -15.52 38.22 17.89
C ASP A 305 -16.54 38.89 16.95
N SER A 306 -17.35 38.06 16.28
CA SER A 306 -18.81 38.09 16.43
C SER A 306 -19.45 37.01 15.57
N GLY A 307 -20.36 36.24 16.19
CA GLY A 307 -21.10 35.16 15.55
C GLY A 307 -22.05 35.63 14.45
N VAL A 308 -22.24 34.78 13.45
CA VAL A 308 -23.39 34.83 12.56
C VAL A 308 -23.92 33.43 12.32
N ASP A 309 -25.20 33.31 12.63
CA ASP A 309 -26.12 32.19 12.52
C ASP A 309 -26.28 31.72 11.06
N ILE A 310 -26.18 30.40 10.83
CA ILE A 310 -26.37 29.77 9.52
C ILE A 310 -27.73 29.08 9.53
N SER A 311 -28.76 29.79 9.09
CA SER A 311 -30.03 29.20 8.69
C SER A 311 -30.50 29.80 7.37
N ALA A 312 -31.14 28.95 6.56
CA ALA A 312 -31.71 29.18 5.24
C ALA A 312 -30.74 29.07 4.06
N LEU A 313 -30.92 28.01 3.26
CA LEU A 313 -31.51 28.13 1.92
C LEU A 313 -31.87 26.73 1.41
N ALA A 314 -33.17 26.43 1.50
CA ALA A 314 -33.81 25.37 0.75
C ALA A 314 -34.68 26.02 -0.34
N GLN A 315 -34.76 25.32 -1.47
CA GLN A 315 -35.80 25.36 -2.49
C GLN A 315 -35.80 26.45 -3.57
N GLU A 316 -35.88 25.94 -4.80
CA GLU A 316 -36.69 26.32 -5.97
C GLU A 316 -35.81 26.23 -7.25
N SER A 317 -36.23 25.66 -8.38
CA SER A 317 -37.57 25.46 -8.92
C SER A 317 -37.58 24.36 -9.99
N GLU A 318 -38.74 23.73 -10.12
CA GLU A 318 -39.14 22.81 -11.18
C GLU A 318 -39.27 23.52 -12.54
N SER A 319 -39.03 22.79 -13.63
CA SER A 319 -39.89 22.92 -14.82
C SER A 319 -40.01 21.58 -15.56
N ARG A 320 -41.23 21.05 -15.55
CA ARG A 320 -41.73 20.01 -16.46
C ARG A 320 -42.86 20.64 -17.26
N SER A 321 -42.87 20.47 -18.58
CA SER A 321 -44.10 20.44 -19.34
C SER A 321 -44.01 19.40 -20.45
N ASP A 322 -44.98 18.50 -20.40
CA ASP A 322 -45.28 17.41 -21.33
C ASP A 322 -45.50 17.88 -22.77
N ARG A 323 -45.32 17.00 -23.77
CA ARG A 323 -46.44 16.24 -24.38
C ARG A 323 -45.98 15.40 -25.59
N ALA A 324 -46.58 14.22 -25.67
CA ALA A 324 -46.34 13.13 -26.62
C ALA A 324 -47.20 13.20 -27.90
N ASP A 325 -46.74 12.49 -28.95
CA ASP A 325 -47.52 11.55 -29.81
C ASP A 325 -46.52 10.83 -30.75
N ARG A 326 -46.29 9.50 -30.69
CA ARG A 326 -47.05 8.35 -31.28
C ARG A 326 -47.25 8.49 -32.81
N THR A 327 -46.97 7.53 -33.71
CA THR A 327 -46.77 6.06 -33.65
C THR A 327 -46.42 5.46 -35.06
N VAL A 328 -46.08 4.15 -35.09
CA VAL A 328 -46.24 3.10 -36.16
C VAL A 328 -45.04 2.94 -37.13
N ALA A 329 -44.46 1.77 -37.47
CA ALA A 329 -44.56 0.34 -37.11
C ALA A 329 -43.29 -0.40 -37.58
N GLY A 330 -43.01 -1.58 -37.01
CA GLY A 330 -41.96 -2.52 -37.49
C GLY A 330 -42.35 -3.26 -38.79
N PRO A 331 -41.49 -4.17 -39.29
CA PRO A 331 -41.45 -5.52 -38.73
C PRO A 331 -40.05 -6.18 -38.65
N ALA A 332 -39.98 -7.29 -37.90
CA ALA A 332 -38.84 -8.22 -37.70
C ALA A 332 -39.02 -9.51 -38.58
N PRO A 333 -38.25 -10.61 -38.46
CA PRO A 333 -36.78 -10.83 -38.48
C PRO A 333 -36.29 -12.02 -39.39
N LYS A 334 -34.95 -12.24 -39.43
CA LYS A 334 -34.15 -13.49 -39.73
C LYS A 334 -34.04 -13.97 -41.21
N PRO A 335 -33.02 -14.80 -41.62
CA PRO A 335 -32.19 -15.74 -40.84
C PRO A 335 -30.66 -15.72 -41.11
N ALA A 336 -29.96 -16.66 -40.45
CA ALA A 336 -28.53 -16.93 -40.49
C ALA A 336 -28.02 -17.48 -41.83
N ASP A 337 -26.76 -17.19 -42.18
CA ASP A 337 -25.94 -18.16 -42.90
C ASP A 337 -24.42 -17.95 -42.72
N SER A 338 -23.71 -19.04 -42.99
CA SER A 338 -22.34 -19.37 -42.63
C SER A 338 -21.23 -18.87 -43.57
N ALA A 339 -19.98 -19.04 -43.11
CA ALA A 339 -18.71 -19.11 -43.84
C ALA A 339 -17.96 -17.81 -44.19
N ALA A 340 -16.80 -17.58 -43.55
CA ALA A 340 -15.49 -17.85 -44.15
C ALA A 340 -14.35 -17.37 -43.24
N ASN A 341 -13.48 -18.31 -42.87
CA ASN A 341 -12.14 -18.06 -42.33
C ASN A 341 -11.37 -17.06 -43.21
N LYS A 342 -10.94 -15.94 -42.63
CA LYS A 342 -9.74 -15.23 -43.09
C LYS A 342 -8.89 -14.87 -41.88
N VAL A 343 -7.84 -15.67 -41.74
CA VAL A 343 -6.61 -15.36 -41.02
C VAL A 343 -6.13 -13.99 -41.51
N LEU A 344 -6.13 -13.00 -40.62
CA LEU A 344 -5.39 -11.75 -40.82
C LEU A 344 -4.08 -11.91 -40.06
N GLU A 345 -3.04 -12.21 -40.82
CA GLU A 345 -1.64 -12.21 -40.38
C GLU A 345 -1.28 -10.84 -39.81
N ALA A 346 -0.76 -10.82 -38.58
CA ALA A 346 -0.12 -9.64 -38.01
C ALA A 346 1.26 -9.43 -38.65
N PRO A 347 1.64 -8.21 -39.04
CA PRO A 347 2.96 -7.96 -39.63
C PRO A 347 4.07 -8.01 -38.56
N PRO A 348 5.28 -8.48 -38.90
CA PRO A 348 6.38 -8.65 -37.96
C PRO A 348 7.20 -7.36 -37.81
N GLU A 349 7.20 -6.74 -36.64
CA GLU A 349 8.36 -6.00 -36.14
C GLU A 349 8.46 -6.19 -34.61
N GLU A 350 9.16 -7.24 -34.20
CA GLU A 350 9.82 -7.28 -32.89
C GLU A 350 10.90 -6.19 -32.85
N ARG A 351 10.52 -4.95 -32.52
CA ARG A 351 11.48 -4.08 -31.83
C ARG A 351 11.60 -4.60 -30.41
N ARG A 352 12.58 -5.48 -30.19
CA ARG A 352 13.20 -5.64 -28.89
C ARG A 352 13.66 -4.25 -28.44
N LEU A 353 12.83 -3.57 -27.65
CA LEU A 353 13.27 -2.50 -26.78
C LEU A 353 14.39 -3.09 -25.93
N ALA A 354 15.62 -2.63 -26.20
CA ALA A 354 16.78 -3.02 -25.44
C ALA A 354 16.51 -2.69 -23.97
N ARG A 355 16.26 -3.73 -23.17
CA ARG A 355 16.17 -3.66 -21.72
C ARG A 355 17.52 -3.16 -21.19
N SER A 356 17.53 -2.27 -20.21
CA SER A 356 18.77 -1.90 -19.52
C SER A 356 19.26 -3.12 -18.72
N PRO A 357 20.38 -3.76 -19.10
CA PRO A 357 20.86 -4.99 -18.45
C PRO A 357 21.31 -4.79 -17.00
N VAL A 358 21.48 -3.52 -16.59
CA VAL A 358 22.11 -3.14 -15.33
C VAL A 358 21.17 -3.38 -14.13
N ILE A 359 19.85 -3.27 -14.30
CA ILE A 359 18.88 -3.35 -13.19
C ILE A 359 18.55 -4.81 -12.83
N GLU A 360 18.42 -5.70 -13.82
CA GLU A 360 18.16 -7.14 -13.58
C GLU A 360 19.37 -7.86 -12.97
N ASP A 361 20.59 -7.57 -13.43
CA ASP A 361 21.80 -8.30 -13.04
C ASP A 361 22.20 -8.01 -11.57
N VAL A 362 21.94 -6.80 -11.07
CA VAL A 362 22.17 -6.44 -9.66
C VAL A 362 21.11 -7.06 -8.74
N ALA A 363 19.84 -7.04 -9.14
CA ALA A 363 18.76 -7.69 -8.39
C ALA A 363 19.03 -9.19 -8.21
N LEU A 364 19.49 -9.86 -9.27
CA LEU A 364 19.83 -11.28 -9.27
C LEU A 364 21.13 -11.59 -8.50
N LYS A 365 22.16 -10.72 -8.58
CA LYS A 365 23.41 -10.87 -7.83
C LYS A 365 23.23 -10.63 -6.32
N ALA A 366 22.34 -9.71 -5.93
CA ALA A 366 21.97 -9.52 -4.54
C ALA A 366 21.31 -10.78 -3.95
N THR A 367 20.55 -11.55 -4.75
CA THR A 367 19.87 -12.78 -4.32
C THR A 367 20.83 -13.94 -4.06
N ARG A 368 21.89 -14.14 -4.87
CA ARG A 368 22.85 -15.24 -4.67
C ARG A 368 23.67 -15.14 -3.37
N ALA A 369 23.77 -13.96 -2.77
CA ALA A 369 24.44 -13.77 -1.49
C ALA A 369 23.57 -14.18 -0.28
N PHE A 370 22.28 -14.52 -0.49
CA PHE A 370 21.39 -15.02 0.56
C PHE A 370 21.41 -16.56 0.72
N ASP A 371 22.10 -17.29 -0.17
CA ASP A 371 22.18 -18.77 -0.18
C ASP A 371 23.44 -19.34 0.49
N LEU A 372 23.95 -18.72 1.57
CA LEU A 372 24.97 -19.36 2.41
C LEU A 372 24.44 -19.62 3.81
N GLU A 373 24.39 -20.92 4.14
CA GLU A 373 23.92 -21.55 5.37
C GLU A 373 24.45 -20.93 6.68
N PRO A 374 23.74 -21.12 7.81
CA PRO A 374 24.18 -20.65 9.12
C PRO A 374 25.40 -21.45 9.60
N SER A 375 26.59 -20.86 9.48
CA SER A 375 27.78 -21.38 10.13
C SER A 375 27.68 -21.21 11.65
N ARG A 376 27.63 -22.34 12.35
CA ARG A 376 27.94 -22.53 13.78
C ARG A 376 29.08 -21.62 14.23
N LEU A 377 28.83 -20.84 15.29
CA LEU A 377 29.86 -20.36 16.20
C LEU A 377 29.59 -21.05 17.54
N ASP A 378 30.16 -22.23 17.72
CA ASP A 378 30.45 -22.80 19.04
C ASP A 378 31.79 -22.19 19.47
N GLU A 379 31.77 -21.34 20.51
CA GLU A 379 32.99 -20.92 21.20
C GLU A 379 33.35 -21.97 22.25
N ASP A 380 34.50 -22.61 22.04
CA ASP A 380 35.25 -23.39 23.01
C ASP A 380 35.58 -22.54 24.26
N ILE A 381 35.03 -22.91 25.42
CA ILE A 381 35.69 -22.69 26.70
C ILE A 381 35.74 -24.03 27.43
N THR A 382 36.97 -24.51 27.61
CA THR A 382 37.32 -25.77 28.27
C THR A 382 37.67 -25.53 29.75
N GLY A 383 37.23 -26.46 30.62
CA GLY A 383 37.86 -26.77 31.91
C GLY A 383 36.93 -26.70 33.15
N PRO A 384 37.24 -27.45 34.24
CA PRO A 384 36.81 -28.85 34.37
C PRO A 384 36.08 -29.18 35.70
N ASP A 385 35.61 -30.43 35.76
CA ASP A 385 35.29 -31.28 36.93
C ASP A 385 34.05 -30.99 37.80
N SER A 386 33.06 -31.88 37.77
CA SER A 386 32.89 -32.93 38.79
C SER A 386 31.55 -33.69 38.67
N GLU A 387 31.63 -34.94 39.08
CA GLU A 387 30.69 -36.06 38.95
C GLU A 387 29.35 -35.85 39.70
N HIS A 388 28.24 -36.41 39.19
CA HIS A 388 27.57 -37.57 39.82
C HIS A 388 26.14 -37.86 39.29
N HIS A 389 25.90 -39.16 39.14
CA HIS A 389 24.65 -39.93 39.28
C HIS A 389 23.59 -39.97 38.15
N ALA A 390 23.62 -41.13 37.49
CA ALA A 390 22.51 -41.79 36.82
C ALA A 390 21.40 -42.24 37.79
N SER A 391 20.14 -42.17 37.35
CA SER A 391 19.20 -43.30 37.40
C SER A 391 17.96 -43.00 36.54
N ALA A 392 17.66 -43.93 35.64
CA ALA A 392 16.48 -43.94 34.78
C ALA A 392 15.25 -44.46 35.53
N LEU A 393 14.04 -44.04 35.12
CA LEU A 393 12.83 -44.90 35.06
C LEU A 393 11.69 -44.23 34.25
N ALA A 394 11.47 -44.79 33.06
CA ALA A 394 10.20 -45.14 32.40
C ALA A 394 9.12 -44.09 31.99
N SER A 395 8.88 -44.10 30.66
CA SER A 395 7.59 -44.06 29.94
C SER A 395 7.13 -42.75 29.25
N PRO A 396 6.41 -42.86 28.11
CA PRO A 396 6.65 -42.02 26.93
C PRO A 396 5.65 -40.87 26.84
N ALA A 397 6.16 -39.63 26.72
CA ALA A 397 5.36 -38.48 26.34
C ALA A 397 5.79 -38.03 24.94
N ARG A 398 4.82 -37.97 24.02
CA ARG A 398 4.93 -37.37 22.70
C ARG A 398 5.48 -35.95 22.84
N GLU A 399 6.58 -35.67 22.16
CA GLU A 399 7.11 -34.33 21.96
C GLU A 399 6.06 -33.47 21.22
N SER A 400 5.45 -32.55 21.96
CA SER A 400 4.87 -31.34 21.40
C SER A 400 6.03 -30.39 21.10
N GLY A 401 6.51 -30.41 19.85
CA GLY A 401 7.41 -29.38 19.34
C GLY A 401 6.70 -28.03 19.36
N SER A 402 7.06 -27.20 20.33
CA SER A 402 6.69 -25.79 20.41
C SER A 402 7.35 -25.04 19.26
N SER A 403 6.58 -24.66 18.23
CA SER A 403 7.02 -23.71 17.22
C SER A 403 6.97 -22.30 17.82
N GLU A 404 8.05 -21.91 18.49
CA GLU A 404 8.35 -20.52 18.85
C GLU A 404 8.84 -19.75 17.59
N ALA A 405 8.01 -19.71 16.55
CA ALA A 405 8.34 -19.09 15.28
C ALA A 405 7.10 -18.43 14.65
N ALA A 406 6.46 -17.51 15.36
CA ALA A 406 5.33 -16.76 14.78
C ALA A 406 5.10 -15.34 15.33
N SER A 407 6.05 -14.70 16.02
CA SER A 407 5.84 -13.35 16.58
C SER A 407 6.90 -12.30 16.26
N THR A 408 7.65 -12.45 15.16
CA THR A 408 8.54 -11.40 14.66
C THR A 408 8.11 -10.87 13.29
N ASN A 409 6.84 -10.51 13.12
CA ASN A 409 6.45 -9.57 12.06
C ASN A 409 6.89 -8.15 12.46
N SER A 410 8.20 -7.93 12.45
CA SER A 410 8.75 -6.58 12.37
C SER A 410 8.44 -6.04 10.98
N SER A 411 7.81 -4.86 10.93
CA SER A 411 7.26 -4.26 9.71
C SER A 411 8.24 -4.26 8.56
N ILE A 412 7.73 -4.27 7.33
CA ILE A 412 8.53 -4.22 6.10
C ILE A 412 9.44 -2.97 6.08
N LEU A 413 9.03 -1.84 6.66
CA LEU A 413 9.95 -0.73 6.92
C LEU A 413 11.02 -1.11 7.93
N TYR A 414 10.69 -1.73 9.06
CA TYR A 414 11.70 -2.17 10.02
C TYR A 414 12.74 -3.08 9.36
N ARG A 415 12.38 -3.99 8.44
CA ARG A 415 13.33 -4.89 7.78
C ARG A 415 14.03 -4.24 6.57
N ALA A 416 13.33 -3.47 5.76
CA ALA A 416 13.90 -2.73 4.62
C ALA A 416 14.85 -1.62 5.10
N PHE A 417 14.47 -0.84 6.12
CA PHE A 417 15.35 0.14 6.79
C PHE A 417 16.42 -0.53 7.65
N SER A 418 16.13 -1.62 8.38
CA SER A 418 17.20 -2.35 9.11
C SER A 418 18.27 -2.93 8.21
N TYR A 419 17.90 -3.37 7.01
CA TYR A 419 18.83 -3.84 6.01
C TYR A 419 19.56 -2.68 5.31
N LEU A 420 18.86 -1.58 5.01
CA LEU A 420 19.46 -0.34 4.47
C LEU A 420 20.64 0.14 5.33
N LEU A 421 20.49 -0.01 6.64
CA LEU A 421 21.40 0.48 7.67
C LEU A 421 22.42 -0.59 8.15
N SER A 422 22.10 -1.89 8.13
CA SER A 422 23.08 -2.95 8.47
C SER A 422 24.16 -3.14 7.39
N LYS A 423 23.93 -2.63 6.18
CA LYS A 423 24.88 -2.63 5.05
C LYS A 423 25.50 -1.25 4.76
N LEU A 424 25.36 -0.27 5.66
CA LEU A 424 26.22 0.94 5.69
C LEU A 424 27.56 0.66 6.39
N LYS A 425 28.16 -0.51 6.13
CA LYS A 425 29.59 -0.64 6.36
C LYS A 425 30.29 0.30 5.35
N ILE A 426 31.19 1.14 5.86
CA ILE A 426 32.39 1.53 5.12
C ILE A 426 32.98 0.29 4.43
#